data_AF-A0A7X9AR74-F1
#
_entry.id   AF-A0A7X9AR74-F1
#
_cell.length_a   1.000
_cell.length_b   1.000
_cell.length_c   1.000
_cell.angle_alpha   90.00
_cell.angle_beta   90.00
_cell.angle_gamma   90.00
#
_symmetry.space_group_name_H-M   'P 1'
#
loop_
_entity.id
_entity.type
_entity.pdbx_description
1 polymer ?
#
loop_
_entity_poly.entity_id
_entity_poly.type
_entity_poly.pdbx_seq_one_letter_code
_entity_poly.pdbx_strand_id
1 'polypeptide(L)'
;EPSISAVSMIGGKGARPRTAIVRSKNFQRPLPLRSFGDGLNRLFNIALSLVNAKGGLLLIDEFENGMHHTVQLDVWRAIFRLAQDLDVQVFATSHSWDAVEAFQKAAAETTEDATLIRLSRQDDAVIPTLFKKDELAVATRDGIEVR
;
A
#
# COMPACT_ATOMS: atom_id res chain seq x y z
N GLU A 1 12.69 14.71 2.46
CA GLU A 1 11.55 14.06 3.14
C GLU A 1 10.77 15.07 3.98
N PRO A 2 9.43 15.03 4.01
CA PRO A 2 8.66 15.89 4.89
C PRO A 2 8.88 15.44 6.34
N SER A 3 9.41 16.32 7.17
CA SER A 3 9.66 16.10 8.60
C SER A 3 8.33 16.15 9.38
N ILE A 4 7.44 15.19 9.13
CA ILE A 4 6.13 15.11 9.78
C ILE A 4 6.33 14.84 11.26
N SER A 5 5.73 15.66 12.11
CA SER A 5 5.80 15.54 13.57
C SER A 5 4.47 15.13 14.20
N ALA A 6 3.34 15.39 13.54
CA ALA A 6 2.03 14.93 13.98
C ALA A 6 1.01 14.95 12.83
N VAL A 7 0.01 14.07 12.92
CA VAL A 7 -1.21 14.11 12.12
C VAL A 7 -2.40 14.24 13.06
N SER A 8 -3.38 15.08 12.74
CA SER A 8 -4.58 15.31 13.56
C SER A 8 -5.81 15.49 12.69
N MET A 9 -6.96 15.01 13.16
CA MET A 9 -8.24 15.21 12.51
C MET A 9 -8.93 16.44 13.10
N ILE A 10 -9.27 17.43 12.28
CA ILE A 10 -10.06 18.60 12.68
C ILE A 10 -11.43 18.59 11.99
N GLY A 11 -12.41 19.30 12.58
CA GLY A 11 -13.77 19.35 12.06
C GLY A 11 -14.64 18.17 12.51
N GLY A 12 -15.75 17.91 11.82
CA GLY A 12 -16.67 16.84 12.16
C GLY A 12 -17.73 17.18 13.22
N LYS A 13 -17.90 18.45 13.57
CA LYS A 13 -19.09 18.94 14.29
C LYS A 13 -19.99 19.71 13.32
N GLY A 14 -21.24 19.28 13.17
CA GLY A 14 -22.21 19.87 12.25
C GLY A 14 -21.87 19.62 10.78
N ALA A 15 -22.13 20.60 9.91
CA ALA A 15 -22.00 20.46 8.45
C ALA A 15 -20.55 20.50 7.90
N ARG A 16 -19.52 20.61 8.75
CA ARG A 16 -18.12 20.72 8.28
C ARG A 16 -17.47 19.34 8.17
N PRO A 17 -16.92 18.97 6.99
CA PRO A 17 -16.24 17.69 6.80
C PRO A 17 -15.00 17.58 7.71
N ARG A 18 -14.66 16.34 8.07
CA ARG A 18 -13.41 16.06 8.80
C ARG A 18 -12.24 16.16 7.84
N THR A 19 -11.18 16.86 8.26
CA THR A 19 -9.96 17.05 7.46
C THR A 19 -8.75 16.63 8.27
N ALA A 20 -7.88 15.82 7.66
CA ALA A 20 -6.56 15.49 8.20
C ALA A 20 -5.60 16.67 8.02
N ILE A 21 -4.93 17.04 9.10
CA ILE A 21 -3.97 18.15 9.17
C ILE A 21 -2.64 17.60 9.67
N VAL A 22 -1.56 18.03 9.04
CA VAL A 22 -0.19 17.62 9.31
C VAL A 22 0.59 18.77 9.90
N ARG A 23 1.27 18.50 11.01
CA ARG A 23 2.33 19.36 11.54
C ARG A 23 3.66 18.82 11.02
N SER A 24 4.49 19.71 10.48
CA SER A 24 5.84 19.40 10.02
C SER A 24 6.81 20.47 10.53
N LYS A 25 8.08 20.13 10.72
CA LYS A 25 9.11 21.12 11.12
C LYS A 25 9.38 22.14 10.01
N ASN A 26 9.01 21.83 8.77
CA ASN A 26 9.27 22.68 7.60
C ASN A 26 8.26 23.83 7.46
N PHE A 27 7.13 23.79 8.17
CA PHE A 27 6.06 24.78 8.06
C PHE A 27 5.66 25.31 9.44
N GLN A 28 5.54 26.64 9.56
CA GLN A 28 5.14 27.28 10.83
C GLN A 28 3.71 26.95 11.25
N ARG A 29 2.83 26.67 10.29
CA ARG A 29 1.43 26.33 10.52
C ARG A 29 1.13 24.91 10.03
N PRO A 30 0.24 24.18 10.71
CA PRO A 30 -0.22 22.89 10.21
C PRO A 30 -0.91 23.06 8.85
N LEU A 31 -0.65 22.14 7.93
CA LEU A 31 -1.21 22.14 6.58
C LEU A 31 -2.12 20.92 6.39
N PRO A 32 -3.16 21.00 5.55
CA PRO A 32 -3.93 19.82 5.16
C PRO A 32 -3.03 18.71 4.61
N LEU A 33 -3.32 17.45 4.94
CA LEU A 33 -2.56 16.29 4.45
C LEU A 33 -2.48 16.28 2.91
N ARG A 34 -3.54 16.70 2.23
CA ARG A 34 -3.59 16.86 0.77
C ARG A 34 -2.49 17.75 0.17
N SER A 35 -1.88 18.61 0.98
CA SER A 35 -0.79 19.49 0.56
C SER A 35 0.58 18.79 0.52
N PHE A 36 0.69 17.54 0.98
CA PHE A 36 1.95 16.78 1.05
C PHE A 36 2.14 15.77 -0.11
N GLY A 37 1.31 15.85 -1.15
CA GLY A 37 1.41 15.01 -2.35
C GLY A 37 0.61 13.71 -2.28
N ASP A 38 0.33 13.14 -3.45
CA ASP A 38 -0.64 12.05 -3.58
C ASP A 38 -0.20 10.76 -2.89
N GLY A 39 1.09 10.43 -2.89
CA GLY A 39 1.59 9.22 -2.23
C GLY A 39 1.33 9.19 -0.73
N LEU A 40 1.50 10.32 -0.02
CA LEU A 40 1.20 10.39 1.41
C LEU A 40 -0.31 10.31 1.67
N ASN A 41 -1.12 10.93 0.81
CA ASN A 41 -2.57 10.85 0.91
C ASN A 41 -3.06 9.43 0.66
N ARG A 42 -2.46 8.72 -0.31
CA ARG A 42 -2.75 7.32 -0.61
C ARG A 42 -2.41 6.42 0.57
N LEU A 43 -1.21 6.54 1.14
CA LEU A 43 -0.80 5.79 2.32
C LEU A 43 -1.76 6.01 3.51
N PHE A 44 -2.10 7.27 3.78
CA PHE A 44 -3.03 7.59 4.86
C PHE A 44 -4.42 6.99 4.63
N ASN A 45 -4.93 7.05 3.40
CA ASN A 45 -6.21 6.44 3.05
C ASN A 45 -6.17 4.91 3.18
N ILE A 46 -5.08 4.25 2.79
CA ILE A 46 -4.90 2.80 2.98
C ILE A 46 -4.90 2.47 4.48
N ALA A 47 -4.17 3.22 5.30
CA ALA A 47 -4.12 3.01 6.74
C ALA A 47 -5.51 3.16 7.40
N LEU A 48 -6.29 4.17 7.01
CA LEU A 48 -7.68 4.32 7.48
C LEU A 48 -8.58 3.19 6.99
N SER A 49 -8.40 2.72 5.76
CA SER A 49 -9.19 1.62 5.19
C SER A 49 -8.92 0.31 5.90
N LEU A 50 -7.66 0.02 6.27
CA LEU A 50 -7.29 -1.12 7.10
C LEU A 50 -8.01 -1.08 8.46
N VAL A 51 -8.00 0.07 9.13
CA VAL A 51 -8.69 0.24 10.42
C VAL A 51 -10.20 -0.02 10.29
N ASN A 52 -10.82 0.47 9.21
CA ASN A 52 -12.25 0.25 8.96
C ASN A 52 -12.57 -1.20 8.56
N ALA A 53 -11.61 -1.94 8.00
CA ALA A 53 -11.76 -3.31 7.54
C ALA A 53 -11.38 -4.36 8.60
N LYS A 54 -11.09 -3.95 9.84
CA LYS A 54 -10.65 -4.82 10.95
C LYS A 54 -11.49 -6.10 11.05
N GLY A 55 -10.83 -7.26 11.10
CA GLY A 55 -11.47 -8.58 11.15
C GLY A 55 -12.10 -9.01 9.82
N GLY A 56 -11.65 -8.44 8.70
CA GLY A 56 -12.32 -8.55 7.40
C GLY A 56 -11.37 -8.48 6.21
N LEU A 57 -11.85 -7.85 5.13
CA LEU A 57 -11.22 -7.84 3.82
C LEU A 57 -10.97 -6.41 3.35
N LEU A 58 -9.78 -6.14 2.82
CA LEU A 58 -9.46 -4.89 2.12
C LEU A 58 -9.02 -5.18 0.68
N LEU A 59 -9.64 -4.48 -0.27
CA LEU A 59 -9.28 -4.51 -1.69
C LEU A 59 -8.60 -3.19 -2.06
N ILE A 60 -7.40 -3.27 -2.62
CA ILE A 60 -6.61 -2.11 -3.06
C ILE A 60 -6.36 -2.24 -4.56
N ASP A 61 -7.05 -1.43 -5.36
CA ASP A 61 -6.79 -1.39 -6.80
C ASP A 61 -5.62 -0.44 -7.12
N GLU A 62 -4.77 -0.80 -8.08
CA GLU A 62 -3.56 -0.05 -8.46
C GLU A 62 -2.78 0.44 -7.24
N PHE A 63 -2.19 -0.51 -6.51
CA PHE A 63 -1.46 -0.24 -5.28
C PHE A 63 -0.51 0.96 -5.43
N GLU A 64 0.31 0.97 -6.48
CA GLU A 64 1.36 1.93 -6.78
C GLU A 64 0.88 3.34 -7.11
N ASN A 65 -0.41 3.52 -7.43
CA ASN A 65 -0.89 4.77 -8.02
C ASN A 65 -0.67 5.97 -7.07
N GLY A 66 0.04 6.98 -7.58
CA GLY A 66 0.44 8.20 -6.86
C GLY A 66 1.68 8.04 -5.97
N MET A 67 2.32 6.87 -5.90
CA MET A 67 3.48 6.61 -5.05
C MET A 67 4.78 6.47 -5.84
N HIS A 68 5.80 7.20 -5.42
CA HIS A 68 7.16 7.02 -5.95
C HIS A 68 7.71 5.63 -5.54
N HIS A 69 8.40 4.95 -6.46
CA HIS A 69 8.87 3.57 -6.25
C HIS A 69 9.70 3.40 -4.96
N THR A 70 10.47 4.41 -4.57
CA THR A 70 11.32 4.39 -3.36
C THR A 70 10.54 4.24 -2.05
N VAL A 71 9.25 4.60 -2.01
CA VAL A 71 8.45 4.49 -0.77
C VAL A 71 7.61 3.21 -0.73
N GLN A 72 7.42 2.53 -1.87
CA GLN A 72 6.49 1.41 -1.98
C GLN A 72 6.84 0.24 -1.05
N LEU A 73 8.13 -0.02 -0.82
CA LEU A 73 8.60 -1.04 0.11
C LEU A 73 8.14 -0.76 1.55
N ASP A 74 8.31 0.48 2.01
CA ASP A 74 7.91 0.86 3.36
C ASP A 74 6.38 0.89 3.52
N VAL A 75 5.65 1.22 2.45
CA VAL A 75 4.20 1.10 2.44
C VAL A 75 3.76 -0.36 2.55
N TRP A 76 4.37 -1.28 1.82
CA TRP A 76 4.09 -2.71 1.94
C TRP A 76 4.35 -3.24 3.35
N ARG A 77 5.49 -2.88 3.95
CA ARG A 77 5.81 -3.22 5.35
C ARG A 77 4.74 -2.71 6.31
N ALA A 78 4.28 -1.47 6.12
CA ALA A 78 3.21 -0.90 6.94
C ALA A 78 1.88 -1.65 6.75
N ILE A 79 1.53 -2.03 5.52
CA ILE A 79 0.33 -2.82 5.23
C ILE A 79 0.41 -4.19 5.90
N PHE A 80 1.50 -4.95 5.74
CA PHE A 80 1.66 -6.26 6.37
C PHE A 80 1.47 -6.18 7.88
N ARG A 81 2.17 -5.23 8.53
CA ARG A 81 2.05 -5.04 9.98
C ARG A 81 0.61 -4.71 10.39
N LEU A 82 -0.01 -3.73 9.74
CA LEU A 82 -1.36 -3.29 10.10
C LEU A 82 -2.42 -4.36 9.80
N ALA A 83 -2.26 -5.10 8.69
CA ALA A 83 -3.11 -6.22 8.34
C ALA A 83 -3.06 -7.31 9.41
N GLN A 84 -1.86 -7.64 9.90
CA GLN A 84 -1.69 -8.58 11.00
C GLN A 84 -2.31 -8.05 12.30
N ASP A 85 -1.99 -6.82 12.70
CA ASP A 85 -2.48 -6.19 13.95
C ASP A 85 -4.03 -6.05 13.98
N LEU A 86 -4.65 -5.91 12.80
CA LEU A 86 -6.09 -5.67 12.65
C LEU A 86 -6.86 -6.90 12.14
N ASP A 87 -6.19 -8.03 11.92
CA ASP A 87 -6.80 -9.24 11.35
C ASP A 87 -7.53 -8.96 10.04
N VAL A 88 -6.80 -8.40 9.06
CA VAL A 88 -7.36 -8.02 7.74
C VAL A 88 -6.68 -8.79 6.63
N GLN A 89 -7.46 -9.48 5.81
CA GLN A 89 -6.98 -10.02 4.55
C GLN A 89 -6.91 -8.91 3.50
N VAL A 90 -5.74 -8.73 2.88
CA VAL A 90 -5.53 -7.69 1.87
C VAL A 90 -5.36 -8.34 0.50
N PHE A 91 -6.15 -7.89 -0.47
CA PHE A 91 -5.90 -8.13 -1.89
C PHE A 91 -5.52 -6.82 -2.55
N ALA A 92 -4.44 -6.82 -3.31
CA ALA A 92 -4.02 -5.67 -4.08
C ALA A 92 -3.74 -6.05 -5.52
N THR A 93 -4.09 -5.17 -6.44
CA THR A 93 -3.71 -5.27 -7.86
C THR A 93 -2.58 -4.29 -8.13
N SER A 94 -1.74 -4.64 -9.09
CA SER A 94 -0.65 -3.80 -9.57
C SER A 94 -0.30 -4.22 -11.00
N HIS A 95 0.09 -3.24 -11.81
CA HIS A 95 0.76 -3.49 -13.09
C HIS A 95 2.24 -3.05 -13.05
N SER A 96 2.69 -2.49 -11.94
CA SER A 96 4.05 -2.02 -11.73
C SER A 96 4.99 -3.13 -11.27
N TRP A 97 6.09 -3.29 -12.00
CA TRP A 97 7.20 -4.15 -11.59
C TRP A 97 7.84 -3.69 -10.28
N ASP A 98 8.00 -2.38 -10.08
CA ASP A 98 8.55 -1.82 -8.85
C ASP A 98 7.70 -2.21 -7.63
N ALA A 99 6.37 -2.21 -7.79
CA ALA A 99 5.45 -2.60 -6.73
C ALA A 99 5.52 -4.10 -6.42
N VAL A 100 5.69 -4.93 -7.45
CA VAL A 100 5.90 -6.38 -7.29
C VAL A 100 7.23 -6.64 -6.58
N GLU A 101 8.32 -6.00 -7.00
CA GLU A 101 9.63 -6.15 -6.36
C GLU A 101 9.61 -5.68 -4.90
N ALA A 102 8.98 -4.54 -4.63
CA ALA A 102 8.78 -4.02 -3.28
C ALA A 102 7.93 -4.97 -2.42
N PHE A 103 6.86 -5.54 -2.97
CA PHE A 103 6.03 -6.53 -2.30
C PHE A 103 6.85 -7.75 -1.90
N GLN A 104 7.66 -8.29 -2.81
CA GLN A 104 8.47 -9.48 -2.56
C GLN A 104 9.50 -9.26 -1.45
N LYS A 105 10.16 -8.10 -1.44
CA LYS A 105 11.09 -7.70 -0.38
C LYS A 105 10.37 -7.64 0.97
N ALA A 106 9.22 -6.97 1.05
CA ALA A 106 8.42 -6.91 2.28
C ALA A 106 7.88 -8.28 2.71
N ALA A 107 7.44 -9.10 1.76
CA ALA A 107 6.93 -10.45 1.99
C ALA A 107 7.99 -11.39 2.56
N ALA A 108 9.26 -11.21 2.19
CA ALA A 108 10.38 -11.97 2.74
C ALA A 108 10.67 -11.62 4.22
N GLU A 109 10.28 -10.43 4.68
CA GLU A 109 10.53 -9.94 6.04
C GLU A 109 9.43 -10.31 7.04
N THR A 110 8.22 -10.61 6.57
CA THR A 110 7.09 -11.00 7.44
C THR A 110 7.06 -12.50 7.70
N THR A 111 6.42 -12.95 8.79
CA THR A 111 6.09 -14.37 9.01
C THR A 111 4.75 -14.77 8.39
N GLU A 112 3.94 -13.79 7.98
CA GLU A 112 2.62 -14.01 7.40
C GLU A 112 2.70 -14.61 5.98
N ASP A 113 1.62 -15.27 5.58
CA ASP A 113 1.47 -15.78 4.22
C ASP A 113 1.34 -14.62 3.22
N ALA A 114 2.12 -14.71 2.14
CA ALA A 114 2.11 -13.76 1.04
C ALA A 114 2.15 -14.54 -0.29
N THR A 115 1.24 -14.20 -1.20
CA THR A 115 1.13 -14.84 -2.51
C THR A 115 1.02 -13.77 -3.59
N LEU A 116 1.81 -13.91 -4.65
CA LEU A 116 1.63 -13.16 -5.89
C LEU A 116 0.87 -14.02 -6.88
N ILE A 117 -0.19 -13.47 -7.46
CA ILE A 117 -0.94 -14.10 -8.54
C ILE A 117 -0.71 -13.27 -9.80
N ARG A 118 0.04 -13.81 -10.75
CA ARG A 118 0.19 -13.20 -12.07
C ARG A 118 -0.94 -13.68 -12.96
N LEU A 119 -1.69 -12.75 -13.52
CA LEU A 119 -2.72 -13.03 -14.52
C LEU A 119 -2.12 -12.81 -15.91
N SER A 120 -2.10 -13.85 -16.75
CA SER A 120 -1.72 -13.74 -18.16
C SER A 120 -2.92 -14.03 -19.05
N ARG A 121 -2.89 -13.51 -20.29
CA ARG A 121 -3.91 -13.81 -21.30
C ARG A 121 -3.29 -14.74 -22.35
N GLN A 122 -3.98 -15.84 -22.63
CA GLN A 122 -3.68 -16.73 -23.75
C GLN A 122 -4.98 -16.92 -24.54
N ASP A 123 -4.99 -16.44 -25.79
CA ASP A 123 -6.20 -16.31 -26.60
C ASP A 123 -7.30 -15.54 -25.84
N ASP A 124 -8.50 -16.13 -25.71
CA ASP A 124 -9.62 -15.55 -24.96
C ASP A 124 -9.63 -15.90 -23.46
N ALA A 125 -8.67 -16.68 -22.97
CA ALA A 125 -8.61 -17.15 -21.59
C ALA A 125 -7.65 -16.31 -20.72
N VAL A 126 -8.02 -16.11 -19.45
CA VAL A 126 -7.14 -15.56 -18.41
C VAL A 126 -6.61 -16.71 -17.57
N ILE A 127 -5.28 -16.85 -17.51
CA ILE A 127 -4.59 -17.94 -16.82
C ILE A 127 -3.86 -17.37 -15.60
N PRO A 128 -4.16 -17.84 -14.37
CA PRO A 128 -3.44 -17.44 -13.17
C PRO A 128 -2.17 -18.30 -13.00
N THR A 129 -1.05 -17.65 -12.71
CA THR A 129 0.18 -18.28 -12.20
C THR A 129 0.40 -17.83 -10.76
N LEU A 130 0.51 -18.77 -9.84
CA LEU A 130 0.74 -18.49 -8.42
C LEU A 130 2.24 -18.55 -8.13
N PHE A 131 2.73 -17.57 -7.39
CA PHE A 131 4.07 -17.55 -6.82
C PHE A 131 3.94 -17.38 -5.31
N LYS A 132 4.28 -18.43 -4.57
CA LYS A 132 4.30 -18.38 -3.11
C LYS A 132 5.59 -17.74 -2.62
N LYS A 133 5.62 -17.33 -1.36
CA LYS A 133 6.75 -16.65 -0.71
C LYS A 133 8.14 -17.22 -1.07
N ASP A 134 8.30 -18.55 -1.08
CA ASP A 134 9.59 -19.21 -1.37
C ASP A 134 9.99 -19.11 -2.85
N GLU A 135 9.03 -18.92 -3.75
CA GLU A 135 9.21 -18.79 -5.20
C GLU A 135 9.36 -17.32 -5.64
N LEU A 136 8.92 -16.38 -4.81
CA LEU A 136 9.03 -14.93 -5.07
C LEU A 136 10.49 -14.48 -5.25
N ALA A 137 11.43 -15.07 -4.51
CA ALA A 137 12.85 -14.73 -4.63
C ALA A 137 13.49 -15.18 -5.97
N VAL A 138 12.89 -16.17 -6.65
CA VAL A 138 13.39 -16.72 -7.92
C VAL A 138 12.78 -15.96 -9.11
N ALA A 139 11.52 -15.56 -8.98
CA ALA A 139 10.75 -14.78 -9.96
C ALA A 139 11.46 -13.49 -10.46
N THR A 140 12.30 -12.87 -9.64
CA THR A 140 13.06 -11.65 -10.00
C THR A 140 14.34 -11.94 -10.76
N ARG A 141 14.93 -13.15 -10.64
CA ARG A 141 16.18 -13.51 -11.35
C ARG A 141 15.95 -13.90 -12.80
N ASP A 142 14.81 -14.53 -13.10
CA ASP A 142 14.53 -15.04 -14.44
C ASP A 142 13.62 -14.13 -15.27
N GLY A 143 13.49 -12.85 -14.88
CA GLY A 143 12.79 -11.86 -15.69
C GLY A 143 11.33 -12.23 -15.93
N ILE A 144 10.52 -12.26 -14.87
CA ILE A 144 9.08 -12.11 -15.03
C ILE A 144 8.84 -10.74 -15.68
N GLU A 145 8.78 -10.72 -17.01
CA GLU A 145 8.26 -9.58 -17.76
C GLU A 145 6.79 -9.46 -17.38
N VAL A 146 6.48 -8.49 -16.52
CA VAL A 146 5.11 -8.07 -16.24
C VAL A 146 4.73 -7.12 -17.37
N ARG A 147 4.20 -7.67 -18.45
CA ARG A 147 3.52 -6.92 -19.52
C ARG A 147 2.27 -7.67 -19.94
#